data_AF-A0A519V239-F1
#
_entry.id   AF-A0A519V239-F1
#
_cell.length_a   1.000
_cell.length_b   1.000
_cell.length_c   1.000
_cell.angle_alpha   90.00
_cell.angle_beta   90.00
_cell.angle_gamma   90.00
#
_symmetry.space_group_name_H-M   'P 1'
#
loop_
_entity.id
_entity.type
_entity.pdbx_description
1 polymer ?
#
loop_
_entity_poly.entity_id
_entity_poly.type
_entity_poly.pdbx_seq_one_letter_code
_entity_poly.pdbx_strand_id
1 'polypeptide(L)'
;MKYAFLLLLWVAALAATAQIQTRADTLLQRAQAVSKTKDYPQAIAAYQQVVQEPSAKQYYKAVSYYNIACYYGLLNQAGPARTNLGRAIAAGYTKADHIAVDTDLSLLHADKQWPKLLARARALDAKKVIRRPQDVQLVTTDINHFWKAYAAARRDTTHAEAIFRREYFDKGSPGLRDYAQLKMNSYADFTHRILARPQYYTSIKQTTLGIAGQKPRIVAAFRRFQELYPAVRFQNAYFVVGGWVSGGTVSDEGLLLGADQTANGPGVNTAELNLLQRNRCAQVADLPSLLVHKLVHRNQGPQD
;
A
#
# COMPACT_ATOMS: atom_id res chain seq x y z
N MET A 1 41.32 58.67 2.18
CA MET A 1 40.12 58.05 2.78
C MET A 1 39.80 56.79 1.99
N LYS A 2 40.00 55.62 2.60
CA LYS A 2 39.86 54.30 1.95
C LYS A 2 38.40 53.84 2.09
N TYR A 3 37.72 53.60 0.97
CA TYR A 3 36.38 53.02 0.96
C TYR A 3 36.49 51.50 1.19
N ALA A 4 36.02 51.03 2.34
CA ALA A 4 35.88 49.61 2.64
C ALA A 4 34.52 49.12 2.13
N PHE A 5 34.56 48.26 1.10
CA PHE A 5 33.40 47.52 0.59
C PHE A 5 33.01 46.45 1.62
N LEU A 6 31.88 46.63 2.30
CA LEU A 6 31.26 45.60 3.14
C LEU A 6 30.45 44.66 2.25
N LEU A 7 31.02 43.50 1.93
CA LEU A 7 30.32 42.36 1.35
C LEU A 7 29.47 41.69 2.45
N LEU A 8 28.18 42.01 2.48
CA LEU A 8 27.17 41.28 3.23
C LEU A 8 26.90 39.93 2.54
N LEU A 9 27.59 38.89 2.99
CA LEU A 9 27.27 37.50 2.66
C LEU A 9 25.91 37.12 3.28
N TRP A 10 24.85 37.21 2.48
CA TRP A 10 23.58 36.54 2.77
C TRP A 10 23.77 35.03 2.60
N VAL A 11 24.20 34.35 3.66
CA VAL A 11 24.04 32.90 3.76
C VAL A 11 22.56 32.65 4.01
N ALA A 12 21.80 32.44 2.94
CA ALA A 12 20.46 31.87 3.04
C ALA A 12 20.62 30.45 3.60
N ALA A 13 20.44 30.31 4.92
CA ALA A 13 20.27 29.01 5.55
C ALA A 13 19.00 28.39 4.95
N LEU A 14 19.17 27.49 3.98
CA LEU A 14 18.14 26.53 3.59
C LEU A 14 17.87 25.67 4.81
N ALA A 15 16.91 26.08 5.64
CA ALA A 15 16.34 25.21 6.65
C ALA A 15 15.79 23.98 5.91
N ALA A 16 16.52 22.87 6.00
CA ALA A 16 16.01 21.58 5.61
C ALA A 16 14.73 21.35 6.42
N THR A 17 13.58 21.49 5.77
CA THR A 17 12.31 21.14 6.38
C THR A 17 12.24 19.61 6.42
N ALA A 18 12.93 19.02 7.40
CA ALA A 18 12.61 17.70 7.90
C ALA A 18 11.18 17.80 8.47
N GLN A 19 10.18 17.61 7.60
CA GLN A 19 8.80 17.64 8.06
C GLN A 19 8.61 16.52 9.08
N ILE A 20 8.18 16.96 10.27
CA ILE A 20 8.18 16.26 11.54
C ILE A 20 7.31 15.02 11.41
N GLN A 21 7.89 13.85 11.73
CA GLN A 21 7.13 12.62 11.91
C GLN A 21 6.00 12.88 12.91
N THR A 22 4.74 12.63 12.52
CA THR A 22 3.64 12.90 13.45
C THR A 22 3.76 11.98 14.66
N ARG A 23 3.21 12.41 15.81
CA ARG A 23 3.16 11.57 17.00
C ARG A 23 2.49 10.21 16.69
N ALA A 24 1.42 10.21 15.89
CA ALA A 24 0.75 8.99 15.45
C ALA A 24 1.67 8.05 14.67
N ASP A 25 2.50 8.58 13.75
CA ASP A 25 3.44 7.76 12.97
C ASP A 25 4.52 7.14 13.88
N THR A 26 5.03 7.90 14.85
CA THR A 26 6.02 7.41 15.83
C THR A 26 5.43 6.33 16.73
N LEU A 27 4.20 6.52 17.21
CA LEU A 27 3.51 5.53 18.03
C LEU A 27 3.27 4.23 17.25
N LEU A 28 2.82 4.31 16.00
CA LEU A 28 2.59 3.13 15.18
C LEU A 28 3.88 2.35 14.92
N GLN A 29 4.98 3.04 14.57
CA GLN A 29 6.27 2.39 14.39
C GLN A 29 6.76 1.69 15.64
N ARG A 30 6.62 2.34 16.80
CA ARG A 30 6.98 1.74 18.08
C ARG A 30 6.15 0.48 18.33
N ALA A 31 4.84 0.54 18.10
CA ALA A 31 3.97 -0.62 18.26
C ALA A 31 4.37 -1.78 17.35
N GLN A 32 4.68 -1.50 16.08
CA GLN A 32 5.19 -2.50 15.13
C GLN A 32 6.56 -3.07 15.53
N ALA A 33 7.46 -2.24 16.07
CA ALA A 33 8.76 -2.70 16.55
C ALA A 33 8.61 -3.63 17.77
N VAL A 34 7.80 -3.23 18.75
CA VAL A 34 7.47 -4.05 19.92
C VAL A 34 6.79 -5.36 19.52
N SER A 35 5.92 -5.35 18.51
CA SER A 35 5.26 -6.57 18.01
C SER A 35 6.25 -7.67 17.60
N LYS A 36 7.44 -7.29 17.13
CA LYS A 36 8.48 -8.24 16.69
C LYS A 36 9.14 -8.98 17.86
N THR A 37 9.06 -8.45 19.09
CA THR A 37 9.61 -9.10 20.28
C THR A 37 8.71 -10.21 20.83
N LYS A 38 7.46 -10.31 20.34
CA LYS A 38 6.41 -11.21 20.83
C LYS A 38 6.02 -11.01 22.30
N ASP A 39 6.39 -9.88 22.90
CA ASP A 39 5.84 -9.43 24.18
C ASP A 39 4.43 -8.87 23.94
N TYR A 40 3.42 -9.75 24.01
CA TYR A 40 2.04 -9.40 23.69
C TYR A 40 1.45 -8.32 24.60
N PRO A 41 1.63 -8.34 25.94
CA PRO A 41 1.20 -7.25 26.81
C PRO A 41 1.81 -5.89 26.42
N GLN A 42 3.12 -5.86 26.12
CA GLN A 42 3.77 -4.63 25.71
C GLN A 42 3.30 -4.16 24.32
N ALA A 43 3.07 -5.09 23.39
CA ALA A 43 2.54 -4.79 22.06
C ALA A 43 1.12 -4.21 22.16
N ILE A 44 0.25 -4.79 22.99
CA ILE A 44 -1.09 -4.27 23.27
C ILE A 44 -0.99 -2.84 23.80
N ALA A 45 -0.16 -2.58 24.81
CA ALA A 45 0.00 -1.24 25.37
C ALA A 45 0.50 -0.23 24.33
N ALA A 46 1.40 -0.64 23.44
CA ALA A 46 1.91 0.22 22.37
C ALA A 46 0.81 0.55 21.33
N TYR A 47 0.03 -0.44 20.89
CA TYR A 47 -1.10 -0.18 19.97
C TYR A 47 -2.25 0.59 20.64
N GLN A 48 -2.43 0.45 21.96
CA GLN A 48 -3.39 1.26 22.71
C GLN A 48 -3.05 2.75 22.63
N GLN A 49 -1.77 3.11 22.67
CA GLN A 49 -1.34 4.50 22.47
C GLN A 49 -1.71 5.00 21.06
N VAL A 50 -1.60 4.15 20.03
CA VAL A 50 -1.98 4.52 18.66
C VAL A 50 -3.48 4.81 18.54
N VAL A 51 -4.34 3.95 19.12
CA VAL A 51 -5.79 4.16 19.01
C VAL A 51 -6.29 5.34 19.83
N GLN A 52 -5.59 5.68 20.91
CA GLN A 52 -5.87 6.84 21.77
C GLN A 52 -5.36 8.16 21.17
N GLU A 53 -4.41 8.11 20.23
CA GLU A 53 -3.85 9.30 19.60
C GLU A 53 -4.91 10.02 18.73
N PRO A 54 -5.28 11.27 19.05
CA PRO A 54 -6.32 11.99 18.32
C PRO A 54 -5.97 12.20 16.83
N SER A 55 -4.68 12.44 16.54
CA SER A 55 -4.19 12.64 15.18
C SER A 55 -4.05 11.34 14.37
N ALA A 56 -4.27 10.17 14.98
CA ALA A 56 -4.11 8.90 14.30
C ALA A 56 -5.18 8.74 13.20
N LYS A 57 -4.68 8.48 11.98
CA LYS A 57 -5.50 8.20 10.80
C LYS A 57 -6.43 7.02 11.09
N GLN A 58 -7.63 7.03 10.52
CA GLN A 58 -8.63 5.99 10.78
C GLN A 58 -8.09 4.56 10.55
N TYR A 59 -7.28 4.35 9.51
CA TYR A 59 -6.70 3.04 9.25
C TYR A 59 -5.63 2.63 10.27
N TYR A 60 -4.89 3.57 10.88
CA TYR A 60 -3.99 3.26 12.00
C TYR A 60 -4.81 2.69 13.15
N LYS A 61 -5.98 3.28 13.44
CA LYS A 61 -6.87 2.77 14.48
C LYS A 61 -7.42 1.39 14.12
N ALA A 62 -7.87 1.20 12.89
CA ALA A 62 -8.40 -0.09 12.41
C ALA A 62 -7.37 -1.24 12.55
N VAL A 63 -6.14 -1.04 12.07
CA VAL A 63 -5.07 -2.04 12.17
C VAL A 63 -4.63 -2.26 13.62
N SER A 64 -4.53 -1.19 14.41
CA SER A 64 -4.15 -1.29 15.83
C SER A 64 -5.19 -2.07 16.63
N TYR A 65 -6.48 -1.82 16.45
CA TYR A 65 -7.53 -2.62 17.07
C TYR A 65 -7.48 -4.08 16.64
N TYR A 66 -7.20 -4.35 15.36
CA TYR A 66 -7.06 -5.71 14.86
C TYR A 66 -5.90 -6.44 15.54
N ASN A 67 -4.72 -5.83 15.58
CA ASN A 67 -3.54 -6.42 16.21
C ASN A 67 -3.75 -6.63 17.72
N ILE A 68 -4.38 -5.66 18.42
CA ILE A 68 -4.77 -5.83 19.82
C ILE A 68 -5.70 -7.04 19.99
N ALA A 69 -6.66 -7.24 19.08
CA ALA A 69 -7.55 -8.39 19.13
C ALA A 69 -6.77 -9.71 18.98
N CYS A 70 -5.83 -9.78 18.04
CA CYS A 70 -4.98 -10.95 17.82
C CYS A 70 -4.10 -11.25 19.05
N TYR A 71 -3.50 -10.23 19.67
CA TYR A 71 -2.68 -10.44 20.87
C TYR A 71 -3.50 -10.89 22.09
N TYR A 72 -4.70 -10.34 22.29
CA TYR A 72 -5.60 -10.91 23.31
C TYR A 72 -6.02 -12.34 22.97
N GLY A 73 -6.14 -12.63 21.67
CA GLY A 73 -6.30 -13.96 21.13
C GLY A 73 -5.19 -14.91 21.58
N LEU A 74 -3.94 -14.58 21.29
CA LEU A 74 -2.75 -15.33 21.68
C LEU A 74 -2.57 -15.45 23.21
N LEU A 75 -3.13 -14.53 23.98
CA LEU A 75 -3.17 -14.58 25.45
C LEU A 75 -4.39 -15.34 26.00
N ASN A 76 -5.19 -15.98 25.14
CA ASN A 76 -6.40 -16.71 25.49
C ASN A 76 -7.50 -15.87 26.19
N GLN A 77 -7.63 -14.59 25.81
CA GLN A 77 -8.57 -13.64 26.42
C GLN A 77 -9.72 -13.26 25.46
N ALA A 78 -10.78 -14.08 25.45
CA ALA A 78 -11.92 -13.94 24.52
C ALA A 78 -12.65 -12.60 24.57
N GLY A 79 -12.99 -12.10 25.77
CA GLY A 79 -13.75 -10.85 25.92
C GLY A 79 -13.03 -9.63 25.30
N PRO A 80 -11.78 -9.35 25.70
CA PRO A 80 -10.98 -8.29 25.11
C PRO A 80 -10.68 -8.48 23.62
N ALA A 81 -10.37 -9.71 23.18
CA ALA A 81 -10.15 -10.03 21.77
C ALA A 81 -11.38 -9.67 20.92
N ARG A 82 -12.55 -10.17 21.32
CA ARG A 82 -13.84 -9.90 20.65
C ARG A 82 -14.17 -8.41 20.58
N THR A 83 -13.96 -7.70 21.69
CA THR A 83 -14.24 -6.25 21.79
C THR A 83 -13.37 -5.47 20.81
N ASN A 84 -12.07 -5.77 20.74
CA ASN A 84 -11.15 -5.08 19.85
C ASN A 84 -11.36 -5.47 18.38
N LEU A 85 -11.71 -6.72 18.07
CA LEU A 85 -12.10 -7.11 16.71
C LEU A 85 -13.32 -6.32 16.23
N GLY A 86 -14.34 -6.16 17.08
CA GLY A 86 -15.51 -5.34 16.79
C GLY A 86 -15.14 -3.87 16.51
N ARG A 87 -14.20 -3.30 17.28
CA ARG A 87 -13.67 -1.94 17.06
C ARG A 87 -12.86 -1.85 15.77
N ALA A 88 -12.07 -2.87 15.43
CA ALA A 88 -11.32 -2.94 14.18
C ALA A 88 -12.26 -2.90 12.97
N ILE A 89 -13.31 -3.73 12.97
CA ILE A 89 -14.33 -3.77 11.92
C ILE A 89 -15.05 -2.42 11.82
N ALA A 90 -15.44 -1.82 12.94
CA ALA A 90 -16.08 -0.50 12.96
C ALA A 90 -15.16 0.62 12.44
N ALA A 91 -13.85 0.52 12.67
CA ALA A 91 -12.85 1.45 12.15
C ALA A 91 -12.48 1.19 10.68
N GLY A 92 -12.96 0.11 10.05
CA GLY A 92 -12.78 -0.19 8.63
C GLY A 92 -11.89 -1.39 8.31
N TYR A 93 -11.47 -2.18 9.31
CA TYR A 93 -10.79 -3.46 9.07
C TYR A 93 -11.83 -4.52 8.69
N THR A 94 -12.16 -4.63 7.41
CA THR A 94 -13.26 -5.47 6.89
C THR A 94 -12.78 -6.73 6.18
N LYS A 95 -11.50 -7.10 6.30
CA LYS A 95 -10.87 -8.24 5.62
C LYS A 95 -11.44 -9.57 6.13
N ALA A 96 -12.66 -9.90 5.72
CA ALA A 96 -13.46 -10.95 6.36
C ALA A 96 -12.88 -12.35 6.17
N ASP A 97 -12.30 -12.62 5.00
CA ASP A 97 -11.65 -13.91 4.72
C ASP A 97 -10.40 -14.09 5.58
N HIS A 98 -9.61 -13.02 5.77
CA HIS A 98 -8.48 -13.01 6.70
C HIS A 98 -8.93 -13.24 8.14
N ILE A 99 -9.93 -12.48 8.61
CA ILE A 99 -10.51 -12.64 9.96
C ILE A 99 -10.96 -14.09 10.21
N ALA A 100 -11.59 -14.72 9.22
CA ALA A 100 -12.20 -16.05 9.37
C ALA A 100 -11.19 -17.18 9.58
N VAL A 101 -9.94 -17.01 9.12
CA VAL A 101 -8.90 -18.04 9.16
C VAL A 101 -7.71 -17.68 10.05
N ASP A 102 -7.70 -16.48 10.63
CA ASP A 102 -6.61 -16.01 11.49
C ASP A 102 -6.53 -16.88 12.75
N THR A 103 -5.43 -17.63 12.87
CA THR A 103 -5.19 -18.56 13.98
C THR A 103 -5.09 -17.85 15.32
N ASP A 104 -4.68 -16.58 15.33
CA ASP A 104 -4.60 -15.76 16.54
C ASP A 104 -6.01 -15.53 17.12
N LEU A 105 -7.04 -15.58 16.29
CA LEU A 105 -8.44 -15.39 16.67
C LEU A 105 -9.22 -16.70 16.85
N SER A 106 -8.54 -17.86 16.75
CA SER A 106 -9.17 -19.19 16.79
C SER A 106 -10.08 -19.42 18.00
N LEU A 107 -9.72 -18.90 19.17
CA LEU A 107 -10.54 -19.02 20.39
C LEU A 107 -11.88 -18.29 20.28
N LEU A 108 -12.00 -17.30 19.39
CA LEU A 108 -13.25 -16.62 19.13
C LEU A 108 -14.20 -17.47 18.29
N HIS A 109 -13.75 -18.51 17.60
CA HIS A 109 -14.62 -19.30 16.72
C HIS A 109 -15.74 -20.02 17.47
N ALA A 110 -15.53 -20.32 18.76
CA ALA A 110 -16.53 -20.90 19.67
C ALA A 110 -17.43 -19.83 20.34
N ASP A 111 -17.14 -18.54 20.15
CA ASP A 111 -17.90 -17.45 20.75
C ASP A 111 -19.27 -17.29 20.10
N LYS A 112 -20.34 -17.17 20.91
CA LYS A 112 -21.71 -17.00 20.41
C LYS A 112 -21.88 -15.75 19.52
N GLN A 113 -21.04 -14.73 19.68
CA GLN A 113 -21.08 -13.51 18.87
C GLN A 113 -20.24 -13.61 17.59
N TRP A 114 -19.40 -14.62 17.44
CA TRP A 114 -18.51 -14.78 16.29
C TRP A 114 -19.24 -14.77 14.94
N PRO A 115 -20.33 -15.54 14.74
CA PRO A 115 -21.06 -15.49 13.47
C PRO A 115 -21.56 -14.09 13.12
N LYS A 116 -22.01 -13.33 14.12
CA LYS A 116 -22.51 -11.96 13.94
C LYS A 116 -21.39 -10.98 13.59
N LEU A 117 -20.23 -11.10 14.23
CA LEU A 117 -19.05 -10.27 13.94
C LEU A 117 -18.53 -10.53 12.53
N LEU A 118 -18.37 -11.81 12.17
CA LEU A 118 -17.89 -12.19 10.84
C LEU A 118 -18.90 -11.80 9.75
N ALA A 119 -20.20 -11.98 9.97
CA ALA A 119 -21.24 -11.52 9.05
C ALA A 119 -21.20 -10.00 8.84
N ARG A 120 -20.94 -9.21 9.90
CA ARG A 120 -20.77 -7.77 9.78
C ARG A 120 -19.54 -7.42 8.94
N ALA A 121 -18.40 -8.07 9.16
CA ALA A 121 -17.20 -7.86 8.34
C ALA A 121 -17.48 -8.19 6.87
N ARG A 122 -18.09 -9.36 6.58
CA ARG A 122 -18.47 -9.78 5.22
C ARG A 122 -19.44 -8.80 4.57
N ALA A 123 -20.44 -8.30 5.28
CA ALA A 123 -21.38 -7.33 4.73
C ALA A 123 -20.71 -5.99 4.37
N LEU A 124 -19.72 -5.55 5.16
CA LEU A 124 -18.95 -4.36 4.84
C LEU A 124 -17.98 -4.59 3.68
N ASP A 125 -17.37 -5.78 3.61
CA ASP A 125 -16.47 -6.15 2.53
C ASP A 125 -17.21 -6.33 1.19
N ALA A 126 -18.40 -6.93 1.22
CA ALA A 126 -19.27 -7.08 0.07
C ALA A 126 -19.66 -5.73 -0.56
N LYS A 127 -19.74 -4.66 0.23
CA LYS A 127 -19.97 -3.30 -0.30
C LYS A 127 -18.80 -2.75 -1.12
N LYS A 128 -17.60 -3.35 -1.00
CA LYS A 128 -16.44 -3.01 -1.84
C LYS A 128 -16.45 -3.72 -3.19
N VAL A 129 -17.33 -4.71 -3.40
CA VAL A 129 -17.41 -5.48 -4.65
C VAL A 129 -17.90 -4.59 -5.77
N ILE A 130 -17.14 -4.53 -6.86
CA ILE A 130 -17.48 -3.77 -8.05
C ILE A 130 -18.08 -4.73 -9.08
N ARG A 131 -19.29 -4.43 -9.58
CA ARG A 131 -20.01 -5.30 -10.52
C ARG A 131 -19.97 -4.83 -11.97
N ARG A 132 -19.72 -3.53 -12.19
CA ARG A 132 -19.69 -2.94 -13.53
C ARG A 132 -18.26 -2.54 -13.90
N PRO A 133 -17.75 -2.89 -15.09
CA PRO A 133 -16.42 -2.51 -15.55
C PRO A 133 -16.10 -1.01 -15.42
N GLN A 134 -17.08 -0.15 -15.72
CA GLN A 134 -16.90 1.31 -15.69
C GLN A 134 -16.68 1.90 -14.28
N ASP A 135 -17.13 1.20 -13.25
CA ASP A 135 -17.03 1.66 -11.86
C ASP A 135 -15.64 1.37 -11.27
N VAL A 136 -14.83 0.55 -11.95
CA VAL A 136 -13.46 0.28 -11.54
C VAL A 136 -12.64 1.57 -11.54
N GLN A 137 -12.02 1.85 -10.40
CA GLN A 137 -11.05 2.93 -10.27
C GLN A 137 -9.65 2.42 -10.61
N LEU A 138 -8.96 3.19 -11.45
CA LEU A 138 -7.52 3.08 -11.61
C LEU A 138 -6.89 4.11 -10.67
N VAL A 139 -6.39 3.64 -9.53
CA VAL A 139 -5.79 4.49 -8.50
C VAL A 139 -4.32 4.69 -8.85
N THR A 140 -4.02 5.85 -9.43
CA THR A 140 -2.66 6.26 -9.86
C THR A 140 -2.06 7.36 -9.01
N THR A 141 -2.74 7.79 -7.92
CA THR A 141 -2.26 8.83 -7.00
C THR A 141 -0.87 8.54 -6.44
N ASP A 142 -0.58 7.25 -6.22
CA ASP A 142 0.72 6.79 -5.72
C ASP A 142 1.86 7.04 -6.72
N ILE A 143 1.59 7.03 -8.02
CA ILE A 143 2.59 7.43 -9.04
C ILE A 143 2.98 8.90 -8.85
N ASN A 144 2.01 9.78 -8.58
CA ASN A 144 2.28 11.20 -8.35
C ASN A 144 3.07 11.42 -7.05
N HIS A 145 2.67 10.74 -5.97
CA HIS A 145 3.39 10.76 -4.70
C HIS A 145 4.83 10.26 -4.87
N PHE A 146 5.02 9.17 -5.63
CA PHE A 146 6.33 8.62 -5.93
C PHE A 146 7.21 9.63 -6.67
N TRP A 147 6.74 10.25 -7.74
CA TRP A 147 7.57 11.19 -8.50
C TRP A 147 7.96 12.44 -7.71
N LYS A 148 7.07 12.91 -6.82
CA LYS A 148 7.39 13.98 -5.86
C LYS A 148 8.49 13.53 -4.89
N ALA A 149 8.36 12.33 -4.31
CA ALA A 149 9.33 11.77 -3.39
C ALA A 149 10.68 11.51 -4.07
N TYR A 150 10.67 10.93 -5.28
CA TYR A 150 11.87 10.61 -6.06
C TYR A 150 12.67 11.88 -6.40
N ALA A 151 12.01 12.95 -6.83
CA ALA A 151 12.67 14.22 -7.12
C ALA A 151 13.36 14.81 -5.87
N ALA A 152 12.74 14.70 -4.69
CA ALA A 152 13.34 15.14 -3.44
C ALA A 152 14.49 14.22 -2.99
N ALA A 153 14.29 12.91 -3.03
CA ALA A 153 15.28 11.91 -2.63
C ALA A 153 16.54 11.92 -3.53
N ARG A 154 16.41 12.31 -4.80
CA ARG A 154 17.55 12.50 -5.72
C ARG A 154 18.39 13.74 -5.40
N ARG A 155 17.84 14.73 -4.69
CA ARG A 155 18.55 15.93 -4.24
C ARG A 155 19.21 15.73 -2.88
N ASP A 156 18.61 14.89 -2.05
CA ASP A 156 19.11 14.53 -0.73
C ASP A 156 19.09 13.00 -0.57
N THR A 157 20.15 12.36 -1.08
CA THR A 157 20.29 10.90 -1.03
C THR A 157 20.54 10.39 0.38
N THR A 158 21.12 11.23 1.25
CA THR A 158 21.39 10.88 2.66
C THR A 158 20.10 10.65 3.44
N HIS A 159 19.05 11.44 3.19
CA HIS A 159 17.75 11.29 3.84
C HIS A 159 16.67 10.66 2.95
N ALA A 160 17.07 10.00 1.86
CA ALA A 160 16.14 9.47 0.85
C ALA A 160 15.07 8.53 1.43
N GLU A 161 15.43 7.65 2.37
CA GLU A 161 14.48 6.72 2.99
C GLU A 161 13.37 7.48 3.74
N ALA A 162 13.76 8.46 4.55
CA ALA A 162 12.82 9.30 5.29
C ALA A 162 11.92 10.11 4.33
N ILE A 163 12.48 10.58 3.22
CA ILE A 163 11.73 11.28 2.17
C ILE A 163 10.70 10.35 1.52
N PHE A 164 11.08 9.15 1.10
CA PHE A 164 10.13 8.19 0.52
C PHE A 164 9.06 7.78 1.51
N ARG A 165 9.43 7.53 2.76
CA ARG A 165 8.45 7.21 3.79
C ARG A 165 7.40 8.30 3.92
N ARG A 166 7.82 9.56 4.08
CA ARG A 166 6.91 10.69 4.29
C ARG A 166 6.11 11.08 3.05
N GLU A 167 6.76 11.18 1.90
CA GLU A 167 6.15 11.73 0.69
C GLU A 167 5.44 10.68 -0.15
N TYR A 168 5.77 9.39 0.01
CA TYR A 168 5.19 8.30 -0.78
C TYR A 168 4.37 7.34 0.08
N PHE A 169 4.97 6.68 1.08
CA PHE A 169 4.27 5.63 1.84
C PHE A 169 3.22 6.17 2.82
N ASP A 170 3.52 7.23 3.57
CA ASP A 170 2.60 7.81 4.56
C ASP A 170 1.37 8.48 3.91
N LYS A 171 1.50 8.85 2.62
CA LYS A 171 0.44 9.40 1.76
C LYS A 171 -0.16 8.33 0.83
N GLY A 172 0.29 7.09 0.95
CA GLY A 172 -0.06 5.99 0.07
C GLY A 172 -1.53 5.63 0.10
N SER A 173 -2.05 5.21 -1.05
CA SER A 173 -3.38 4.61 -1.16
C SER A 173 -3.50 3.31 -0.33
N PRO A 174 -4.72 2.79 -0.12
CA PRO A 174 -4.90 1.46 0.45
C PRO A 174 -4.10 0.37 -0.28
N GLY A 175 -4.02 0.43 -1.61
CA GLY A 175 -3.25 -0.54 -2.38
C GLY A 175 -1.74 -0.44 -2.18
N LEU A 176 -1.15 0.77 -2.03
CA LEU A 176 0.27 0.90 -1.69
C LEU A 176 0.58 0.32 -0.32
N ARG A 177 -0.32 0.49 0.65
CA ARG A 177 -0.15 -0.08 1.99
C ARG A 177 -0.17 -1.60 1.96
N ASP A 178 -1.15 -2.20 1.30
CA ASP A 178 -1.22 -3.65 1.11
C ASP A 178 0.01 -4.16 0.33
N TYR A 179 0.45 -3.45 -0.71
CA TYR A 179 1.64 -3.81 -1.48
C TYR A 179 2.90 -3.82 -0.60
N ALA A 180 3.10 -2.78 0.20
CA ALA A 180 4.23 -2.68 1.11
C ALA A 180 4.22 -3.82 2.13
N GLN A 181 3.06 -4.12 2.72
CA GLN A 181 2.94 -5.21 3.70
C GLN A 181 3.17 -6.60 3.09
N LEU A 182 2.64 -6.85 1.89
CA LEU A 182 2.66 -8.18 1.28
C LEU A 182 3.97 -8.49 0.55
N LYS A 183 4.64 -7.47 0.02
CA LYS A 183 5.74 -7.65 -0.94
C LYS A 183 7.06 -7.04 -0.50
N MET A 184 7.04 -5.92 0.23
CA MET A 184 8.27 -5.21 0.54
C MET A 184 8.94 -5.75 1.82
N ASN A 185 10.26 -5.87 1.77
CA ASN A 185 11.06 -6.23 2.95
C ASN A 185 11.19 -5.04 3.91
N SER A 186 11.67 -3.90 3.40
CA SER A 186 11.91 -2.68 4.16
C SER A 186 11.89 -1.45 3.26
N TYR A 187 11.70 -0.27 3.86
CA TYR A 187 11.81 1.01 3.15
C TYR A 187 13.26 1.32 2.73
N ALA A 188 14.26 0.83 3.49
CA ALA A 188 15.67 0.90 3.14
C ALA A 188 15.98 0.15 1.83
N ASP A 189 15.52 -1.10 1.71
CA ASP A 189 15.71 -1.94 0.51
C ASP A 189 15.05 -1.30 -0.71
N PHE A 190 13.83 -0.77 -0.54
CA PHE A 190 13.14 -0.02 -1.58
C PHE A 190 13.97 1.18 -2.03
N THR A 191 14.41 2.01 -1.08
CA THR A 191 15.20 3.21 -1.36
C THR A 191 16.48 2.89 -2.12
N HIS A 192 17.21 1.87 -1.68
CA HIS A 192 18.41 1.40 -2.35
C HIS A 192 18.14 0.96 -3.79
N ARG A 193 17.11 0.13 -4.01
CA ARG A 193 16.74 -0.37 -5.36
C ARG A 193 16.29 0.74 -6.31
N ILE A 194 15.66 1.77 -5.78
CA ILE A 194 15.18 2.94 -6.55
C ILE A 194 16.38 3.79 -6.95
N LEU A 195 17.25 4.16 -6.01
CA LEU A 195 18.38 5.04 -6.27
C LEU A 195 19.50 4.39 -7.09
N ALA A 196 19.59 3.05 -7.09
CA ALA A 196 20.56 2.30 -7.88
C ALA A 196 20.27 2.28 -9.40
N ARG A 197 19.09 2.73 -9.85
CA ARG A 197 18.69 2.67 -11.28
C ARG A 197 18.15 4.01 -11.81
N PRO A 198 18.93 5.10 -11.73
CA PRO A 198 18.44 6.42 -12.06
C PRO A 198 18.06 6.60 -13.52
N GLN A 199 18.73 5.94 -14.48
CA GLN A 199 18.39 6.06 -15.89
C GLN A 199 17.04 5.38 -16.17
N TYR A 200 16.81 4.20 -15.59
CA TYR A 200 15.54 3.49 -15.69
C TYR A 200 14.40 4.33 -15.11
N TYR A 201 14.51 4.74 -13.85
CA TYR A 201 13.45 5.51 -13.19
C TYR A 201 13.21 6.86 -13.87
N THR A 202 14.25 7.55 -14.35
CA THR A 202 14.04 8.79 -15.11
C THR A 202 13.28 8.53 -16.40
N SER A 203 13.60 7.45 -17.13
CA SER A 203 12.99 7.14 -18.43
C SER A 203 11.52 6.71 -18.33
N ILE A 204 11.10 6.07 -17.23
CA ILE A 204 9.73 5.54 -17.08
C ILE A 204 8.73 6.58 -16.55
N LYS A 205 9.18 7.81 -16.27
CA LYS A 205 8.31 8.86 -15.69
C LYS A 205 7.11 9.16 -16.56
N GLN A 206 7.31 9.36 -17.86
CA GLN A 206 6.20 9.70 -18.76
C GLN A 206 5.27 8.52 -19.00
N THR A 207 5.83 7.32 -19.16
CA THR A 207 5.02 6.11 -19.39
C THR A 207 4.16 5.77 -18.17
N THR A 208 4.69 5.89 -16.95
CA THR A 208 3.92 5.68 -15.71
C THR A 208 2.83 6.74 -15.52
N LEU A 209 3.10 8.03 -15.81
CA LEU A 209 2.07 9.08 -15.77
C LEU A 209 0.94 8.85 -16.79
N GLY A 210 1.24 8.21 -17.92
CA GLY A 210 0.28 7.86 -18.97
C GLY A 210 -0.67 6.69 -18.64
N ILE A 211 -0.44 5.95 -17.54
CA ILE A 211 -1.23 4.76 -17.17
C ILE A 211 -2.73 5.06 -17.05
N ALA A 212 -3.09 6.22 -16.47
CA ALA A 212 -4.49 6.61 -16.31
C ALA A 212 -5.24 6.67 -17.67
N GLY A 213 -4.52 7.01 -18.75
CA GLY A 213 -5.04 7.04 -20.11
C GLY A 213 -5.43 5.67 -20.67
N GLN A 214 -5.01 4.55 -20.05
CA GLN A 214 -5.41 3.21 -20.47
C GLN A 214 -6.83 2.82 -20.02
N LYS A 215 -7.49 3.63 -19.16
CA LYS A 215 -8.82 3.30 -18.61
C LYS A 215 -9.85 2.88 -19.66
N PRO A 216 -10.03 3.57 -20.80
CA PRO A 216 -11.00 3.15 -21.82
C PRO A 216 -10.72 1.75 -22.38
N ARG A 217 -9.46 1.43 -22.66
CA ARG A 217 -9.04 0.11 -23.18
C ARG A 217 -9.20 -0.99 -22.14
N ILE A 218 -8.88 -0.69 -20.88
CA ILE A 218 -9.08 -1.61 -19.75
C ILE A 218 -10.58 -1.91 -19.55
N VAL A 219 -11.43 -0.88 -19.54
CA VAL A 219 -12.88 -1.05 -19.41
C VAL A 219 -13.45 -1.87 -20.57
N ALA A 220 -12.98 -1.64 -21.81
CA ALA A 220 -13.38 -2.45 -22.96
C ALA A 220 -12.98 -3.92 -22.80
N ALA A 221 -11.75 -4.20 -22.37
CA ALA A 221 -11.30 -5.57 -22.09
C ALA A 221 -12.10 -6.23 -20.96
N PHE A 222 -12.44 -5.49 -19.91
CA PHE A 222 -13.26 -5.97 -18.80
C PHE A 222 -14.70 -6.28 -19.21
N ARG A 223 -15.29 -5.47 -20.10
CA ARG A 223 -16.61 -5.79 -20.69
C ARG A 223 -16.57 -7.09 -21.47
N ARG A 224 -15.57 -7.27 -22.33
CA ARG A 224 -15.39 -8.51 -23.08
C ARG A 224 -15.17 -9.72 -22.16
N PHE A 225 -14.43 -9.54 -21.08
CA PHE A 225 -14.26 -10.58 -20.07
C PHE A 225 -15.56 -10.91 -19.34
N GLN A 226 -16.38 -9.90 -19.01
CA GLN A 226 -17.70 -10.10 -18.40
C GLN A 226 -18.67 -10.85 -19.29
N GLU A 227 -18.65 -10.61 -20.61
CA GLU A 227 -19.44 -11.37 -21.58
C GLU A 227 -19.09 -12.87 -21.56
N LEU A 228 -17.80 -13.19 -21.37
CA LEU A 228 -17.31 -14.57 -21.30
C LEU A 228 -17.49 -15.19 -19.91
N TYR A 229 -17.51 -14.37 -18.86
CA TYR A 229 -17.65 -14.81 -17.47
C TYR A 229 -18.58 -13.85 -16.68
N PRO A 230 -19.92 -14.00 -16.81
CA PRO A 230 -20.88 -13.05 -16.25
C PRO A 230 -20.83 -12.88 -14.73
N ALA A 231 -20.35 -13.91 -14.01
CA ALA A 231 -20.21 -13.90 -12.55
C ALA A 231 -18.99 -13.10 -12.05
N VAL A 232 -18.15 -12.56 -12.94
CA VAL A 232 -16.93 -11.83 -12.59
C VAL A 232 -17.18 -10.76 -11.52
N ARG A 233 -16.30 -10.73 -10.52
CA ARG A 233 -16.20 -9.66 -9.53
C ARG A 233 -15.02 -8.77 -9.89
N PHE A 234 -15.28 -7.48 -10.07
CA PHE A 234 -14.23 -6.50 -10.31
C PHE A 234 -13.72 -5.93 -8.99
N GLN A 235 -12.50 -5.38 -9.07
CA GLN A 235 -11.87 -4.64 -7.98
C GLN A 235 -11.18 -3.40 -8.57
N ASN A 236 -10.93 -2.42 -7.71
CA ASN A 236 -10.05 -1.31 -8.06
C ASN A 236 -8.65 -1.82 -8.38
N ALA A 237 -7.96 -1.13 -9.27
CA ALA A 237 -6.57 -1.40 -9.59
C ALA A 237 -5.69 -0.26 -9.06
N TYR A 238 -4.71 -0.61 -8.24
CA TYR A 238 -3.76 0.31 -7.63
C TYR A 238 -2.41 0.19 -8.32
N PHE A 239 -1.90 1.31 -8.80
CA PHE A 239 -0.62 1.38 -9.51
C PHE A 239 0.42 2.00 -8.61
N VAL A 240 1.44 1.21 -8.26
CA VAL A 240 2.46 1.57 -7.28
C VAL A 240 3.83 1.41 -7.90
N VAL A 241 4.79 2.26 -7.52
CA VAL A 241 6.21 2.01 -7.81
C VAL A 241 6.78 1.18 -6.68
N GLY A 242 7.24 -0.03 -7.02
CA GLY A 242 7.57 -1.06 -6.04
C GLY A 242 9.05 -1.38 -5.89
N GLY A 243 9.95 -0.77 -6.67
CA GLY A 243 11.38 -1.07 -6.60
C GLY A 243 11.75 -2.40 -7.26
N TRP A 244 11.03 -2.83 -8.30
CA TRP A 244 11.16 -4.15 -8.93
C TRP A 244 10.89 -5.35 -8.02
N VAL A 245 10.10 -5.17 -6.95
CA VAL A 245 9.76 -6.24 -6.00
C VAL A 245 8.67 -7.18 -6.55
N SER A 246 7.57 -6.65 -7.08
CA SER A 246 6.48 -7.45 -7.66
C SER A 246 5.79 -6.70 -8.80
N GLY A 247 5.63 -7.34 -9.96
CA GLY A 247 4.94 -6.75 -11.11
C GLY A 247 3.42 -6.72 -10.94
N GLY A 248 2.88 -7.59 -10.10
CA GLY A 248 1.52 -7.44 -9.60
C GLY A 248 1.05 -8.60 -8.72
N THR A 249 0.15 -8.30 -7.79
CA THR A 249 -0.45 -9.21 -6.82
C THR A 249 -1.91 -8.83 -6.60
N VAL A 250 -2.64 -9.67 -5.88
CA VAL A 250 -4.01 -9.38 -5.44
C VAL A 250 -3.99 -9.20 -3.92
N SER A 251 -4.82 -8.28 -3.43
CA SER A 251 -5.14 -8.13 -2.00
C SER A 251 -6.64 -7.91 -1.81
N ASP A 252 -7.06 -7.75 -0.56
CA ASP A 252 -8.46 -7.44 -0.24
C ASP A 252 -8.88 -6.04 -0.71
N GLU A 253 -7.94 -5.08 -0.76
CA GLU A 253 -8.22 -3.74 -1.28
C GLU A 253 -8.37 -3.73 -2.82
N GLY A 254 -7.66 -4.61 -3.52
CA GLY A 254 -7.85 -4.80 -4.96
C GLY A 254 -6.65 -5.40 -5.69
N LEU A 255 -6.57 -5.10 -6.98
CA LEU A 255 -5.44 -5.52 -7.82
C LEU A 255 -4.28 -4.55 -7.60
N LEU A 256 -3.12 -5.06 -7.21
CA LEU A 256 -1.93 -4.25 -6.96
C LEU A 256 -0.94 -4.47 -8.10
N LEU A 257 -0.57 -3.39 -8.81
CA LEU A 257 0.26 -3.45 -10.00
C LEU A 257 1.54 -2.64 -9.77
N GLY A 258 2.68 -3.28 -10.01
CA GLY A 258 3.99 -2.63 -10.01
C GLY A 258 4.14 -1.80 -11.28
N ALA A 259 3.80 -0.52 -11.22
CA ALA A 259 3.87 0.41 -12.34
C ALA A 259 5.28 0.45 -12.94
N ASP A 260 6.32 0.32 -12.11
CA ASP A 260 7.72 0.24 -12.52
C ASP A 260 8.12 -1.07 -13.22
N GLN A 261 7.22 -2.05 -13.36
CA GLN A 261 7.44 -3.26 -14.19
C GLN A 261 6.51 -3.30 -15.41
N THR A 262 5.54 -2.39 -15.49
CA THR A 262 4.59 -2.25 -16.60
C THR A 262 4.72 -0.87 -17.26
N ALA A 263 5.93 -0.31 -17.25
CA ALA A 263 6.21 1.03 -17.73
C ALA A 263 6.94 1.05 -19.08
N ASN A 264 7.12 -0.09 -19.73
CA ASN A 264 7.87 -0.14 -20.99
C ASN A 264 7.12 0.59 -22.12
N GLY A 265 7.86 1.07 -23.11
CA GLY A 265 7.35 1.88 -24.20
C GLY A 265 8.45 2.68 -24.91
N PRO A 266 8.10 3.49 -25.91
CA PRO A 266 9.04 4.36 -26.59
C PRO A 266 9.82 5.25 -25.62
N GLY A 267 11.16 5.25 -25.73
CA GLY A 267 12.05 6.09 -24.91
C GLY A 267 12.41 5.52 -23.53
N VAL A 268 11.92 4.34 -23.16
CA VAL A 268 12.28 3.68 -21.89
C VAL A 268 13.68 3.08 -21.98
N ASN A 269 14.56 3.46 -21.06
CA ASN A 269 15.93 2.96 -20.98
C ASN A 269 16.01 1.78 -20.01
N THR A 270 16.20 0.57 -20.53
CA THR A 270 16.29 -0.66 -19.73
C THR A 270 17.72 -1.14 -19.46
N ALA A 271 18.76 -0.32 -19.69
CA ALA A 271 20.17 -0.75 -19.58
C ALA A 271 20.56 -1.16 -18.14
N GLU A 272 19.96 -0.53 -17.12
CA GLU A 272 20.19 -0.82 -15.70
C GLU A 272 19.38 -2.02 -15.19
N LEU A 273 18.60 -2.67 -16.06
CA LEU A 273 17.83 -3.87 -15.74
C LEU A 273 18.61 -5.13 -16.13
N ASN A 274 18.57 -6.14 -15.27
CA ASN A 274 19.09 -7.46 -15.63
C ASN A 274 18.21 -8.14 -16.70
N LEU A 275 18.69 -9.25 -17.28
CA LEU A 275 17.98 -9.94 -18.37
C LEU A 275 16.54 -10.32 -17.99
N LEU A 276 16.33 -10.84 -16.78
CA LEU A 276 15.01 -11.23 -16.31
C LEU A 276 14.07 -10.03 -16.18
N GLN A 277 14.56 -8.92 -15.65
CA GLN A 277 13.81 -7.68 -15.51
C GLN A 277 13.46 -7.09 -16.89
N ARG A 278 14.40 -7.08 -17.83
CA ARG A 278 14.16 -6.63 -19.22
C ARG A 278 13.06 -7.45 -19.89
N ASN A 279 13.14 -8.77 -19.77
CA ASN A 279 12.15 -9.68 -20.36
C ASN A 279 10.77 -9.59 -19.69
N ARG A 280 10.69 -9.07 -18.45
CA ARG A 280 9.45 -8.91 -17.68
C ARG A 280 8.94 -7.47 -17.65
N CYS A 281 9.64 -6.53 -18.26
CA CYS A 281 9.22 -5.14 -18.34
C CYS A 281 8.13 -4.99 -19.40
N ALA A 282 6.87 -5.14 -18.97
CA ALA A 282 5.71 -5.14 -19.84
C ALA A 282 5.42 -3.73 -20.40
N GLN A 283 4.84 -3.68 -21.61
CA GLN A 283 4.44 -2.43 -22.23
C GLN A 283 3.24 -1.84 -21.48
N VAL A 284 3.17 -0.52 -21.35
CA VAL A 284 1.96 0.15 -20.82
C VAL A 284 0.73 -0.23 -21.67
N ALA A 285 0.92 -0.47 -22.96
CA ALA A 285 -0.13 -0.88 -23.89
C ALA A 285 -0.73 -2.27 -23.59
N ASP A 286 -0.04 -3.11 -22.82
CA ASP A 286 -0.45 -4.47 -22.43
C ASP A 286 -1.26 -4.49 -21.11
N LEU A 287 -1.48 -3.33 -20.49
CA LEU A 287 -2.26 -3.23 -19.25
C LEU A 287 -3.67 -3.86 -19.34
N PRO A 288 -4.43 -3.74 -20.45
CA PRO A 288 -5.73 -4.40 -20.54
C PRO A 288 -5.66 -5.92 -20.35
N SER A 289 -4.74 -6.60 -21.04
CA SER A 289 -4.57 -8.06 -20.91
C SER A 289 -4.01 -8.45 -19.54
N LEU A 290 -3.06 -7.68 -19.01
CA LEU A 290 -2.50 -7.94 -17.69
C LEU A 290 -3.56 -7.86 -16.58
N LEU A 291 -4.42 -6.84 -16.64
CA LEU A 291 -5.49 -6.66 -15.66
C LEU A 291 -6.55 -7.75 -15.75
N VAL A 292 -6.91 -8.21 -16.95
CA VAL A 292 -7.78 -9.38 -17.11
C VAL A 292 -7.14 -10.62 -16.49
N HIS A 293 -5.85 -10.87 -16.72
CA HIS A 293 -5.12 -11.96 -16.07
C HIS A 293 -5.16 -11.86 -14.53
N LYS A 294 -5.04 -10.66 -13.95
CA LYS A 294 -5.16 -10.45 -12.49
C LYS A 294 -6.60 -10.67 -12.00
N LEU A 295 -7.61 -10.29 -12.76
CA LEU A 295 -9.01 -10.61 -12.44
C LEU A 295 -9.25 -12.12 -12.46
N VAL A 296 -8.66 -12.87 -13.39
CA VAL A 296 -8.75 -14.34 -13.39
C VAL A 296 -8.24 -14.88 -12.06
N HIS A 297 -7.04 -14.49 -11.62
CA HIS A 297 -6.52 -14.91 -10.31
C HIS A 297 -7.42 -14.52 -9.14
N ARG A 298 -8.01 -13.32 -9.14
CA ARG A 298 -8.94 -12.91 -8.07
C ARG A 298 -10.21 -13.76 -8.06
N ASN A 299 -10.66 -14.21 -9.21
CA ASN A 299 -11.91 -14.96 -9.35
C ASN A 299 -11.69 -16.49 -9.33
N GLN A 300 -10.44 -16.96 -9.15
CA GLN A 300 -10.10 -18.37 -8.90
C GLN A 300 -10.30 -18.71 -7.41
N GLY A 301 -11.33 -19.49 -7.11
CA GLY A 301 -11.72 -19.92 -5.77
C GLY A 301 -13.20 -20.33 -5.75
N PRO A 302 -13.73 -20.92 -4.65
CA PRO A 302 -15.14 -21.22 -4.54
C PRO A 302 -15.95 -19.95 -4.77
N GLN A 303 -16.72 -19.96 -5.86
CA GLN A 303 -17.79 -19.00 -6.08
C GLN A 303 -19.03 -19.74 -5.60
N ASP A 304 -19.42 -19.44 -4.36
CA ASP A 304 -20.49 -20.03 -3.53
C ASP A 304 -19.98 -20.87 -2.36
#